data_AF-A0A920GCH8-F1
#
_entry.id   AF-A0A920GCH8-F1
#
_cell.length_a   1.000
_cell.length_b   1.000
_cell.length_c   1.000
_cell.angle_alpha   90.00
_cell.angle_beta   90.00
_cell.angle_gamma   90.00
#
_symmetry.space_group_name_H-M   'P 1'
#
loop_
_entity.id
_entity.type
_entity.pdbx_description
1 polymer ?
#
loop_
_entity_poly.entity_id
_entity_poly.type
_entity_poly.pdbx_seq_one_letter_code
_entity_poly.pdbx_strand_id
1 'polypeptide(L)' 'MQVTGAYALVSIVDDKLIGVRDPMGIRPLVLGKVGTAHILASETCALDIIGADYIRDIAPGEAGCD' A
#
# COMPACT_ATOMS: atom_id res chain seq x y z
N MET A 1 3.57 19.04 14.26
CA MET A 1 2.25 18.43 14.45
C MET A 1 2.31 17.03 13.86
N GLN A 2 1.92 15.99 14.59
CA GLN A 2 1.84 14.62 14.07
C GLN A 2 0.38 14.31 13.71
N VAL A 3 0.17 13.54 12.65
CA VAL A 3 -1.16 13.08 12.26
C VAL A 3 -1.60 11.96 13.21
N THR A 4 -2.81 12.06 13.73
CA THR A 4 -3.42 11.03 14.59
C THR A 4 -4.73 10.60 13.96
N GLY A 5 -4.93 9.30 13.78
CA GLY A 5 -6.15 8.73 13.21
C GLY A 5 -5.89 7.51 12.34
N ALA A 6 -6.91 7.13 11.57
CA ALA A 6 -6.85 6.01 10.63
C ALA A 6 -6.51 6.52 9.22
N TYR A 7 -5.48 5.97 8.60
CA TYR A 7 -4.99 6.41 7.30
C TYR A 7 -4.29 5.29 6.54
N ALA A 8 -4.47 5.31 5.22
CA ALA A 8 -3.64 4.60 4.26
C ALA A 8 -3.24 5.63 3.19
N LEU A 9 -1.95 5.83 2.99
CA LEU A 9 -1.40 6.86 2.10
C LEU A 9 -0.50 6.21 1.06
N VAL A 10 -0.61 6.68 -0.17
CA VAL A 10 0.32 6.36 -1.25
C VAL A 10 0.90 7.68 -1.78
N SER A 11 2.23 7.76 -1.88
CA SER A 11 2.94 8.94 -2.37
C SER A 11 4.08 8.54 -3.29
N ILE A 12 4.48 9.45 -4.19
CA ILE A 12 5.66 9.30 -5.05
C ILE A 12 6.66 10.40 -4.68
N VAL A 13 7.91 10.02 -4.45
CA VAL A 13 9.03 10.94 -4.18
C VAL A 13 10.28 10.39 -4.87
N ASP A 14 10.97 11.21 -5.66
CA ASP A 14 12.21 10.84 -6.37
C ASP A 14 12.10 9.49 -7.10
N ASP A 15 11.04 9.32 -7.90
CA ASP A 15 10.71 8.08 -8.63
C ASP A 15 10.49 6.82 -7.78
N LYS A 16 10.31 6.98 -6.46
CA LYS A 16 9.95 5.90 -5.53
C LYS A 16 8.49 6.00 -5.14
N LEU A 17 7.80 4.87 -5.20
CA LEU A 17 6.46 4.71 -4.64
C LEU A 17 6.59 4.43 -3.13
N ILE A 18 5.71 5.01 -2.31
CA ILE A 18 5.71 4.81 -0.86
C ILE A 18 4.28 4.51 -0.44
N GLY A 19 4.08 3.34 0.19
CA GLY A 19 2.85 3.00 0.90
C GLY A 19 3.02 3.22 2.39
N VAL A 20 2.03 3.84 3.04
CA VAL A 20 2.03 4.03 4.50
C VAL A 20 0.69 3.59 5.06
N ARG A 21 0.71 2.78 6.12
CA ARG A 21 -0.48 2.35 6.85
C ARG A 21 -0.44 2.86 8.29
N ASP A 22 -1.59 3.26 8.82
CA ASP A 22 -1.67 3.71 10.21
C ASP A 22 -1.16 2.64 11.20
N PRO A 23 -0.58 3.02 12.36
CA PRO A 23 -0.01 2.08 13.31
C PRO A 23 -0.98 1.05 13.86
N MET A 24 -2.29 1.34 13.80
CA MET A 24 -3.35 0.44 14.26
C MET A 24 -3.91 -0.43 13.12
N GLY A 25 -3.44 -0.25 11.89
CA GLY A 25 -3.85 -1.03 10.72
C GLY A 25 -5.32 -0.85 10.33
N ILE A 26 -5.95 0.26 10.73
CA ILE A 26 -7.41 0.44 10.61
C ILE A 26 -7.84 0.54 9.16
N ARG A 27 -7.12 1.31 8.33
CA ARG A 27 -7.39 1.36 6.89
C ARG A 27 -6.60 0.26 6.17
N PRO A 28 -7.22 -0.48 5.23
CA PRO A 28 -6.53 -1.50 4.47
C PRO A 28 -5.60 -0.90 3.42
N LEU A 29 -4.48 -1.57 3.17
CA LEU A 29 -3.53 -1.26 2.11
C LEU A 29 -2.80 -2.56 1.76
N VAL A 30 -2.91 -3.00 0.51
CA VAL A 30 -2.33 -4.23 -0.01
C VAL A 30 -1.25 -3.95 -1.03
N LEU A 31 -0.23 -4.80 -1.05
CA LEU A 31 0.83 -4.84 -2.05
C LEU A 31 0.56 -5.98 -3.03
N GLY A 32 0.59 -5.64 -4.32
CA GLY A 32 0.52 -6.58 -5.42
C GLY A 32 1.60 -6.34 -6.48
N LYS A 33 1.59 -7.14 -7.54
CA LYS A 33 2.60 -7.07 -8.60
C LYS A 33 2.05 -7.43 -9.97
N VAL A 34 2.44 -6.66 -10.99
CA VAL A 34 2.22 -6.99 -12.41
C VAL A 34 3.58 -7.02 -13.11
N GLY A 35 4.03 -8.21 -13.52
CA GLY A 35 5.37 -8.38 -14.06
C GLY A 35 6.44 -7.97 -13.04
N THR A 36 7.17 -6.88 -13.31
CA THR A 36 8.16 -6.32 -12.37
C THR A 36 7.64 -5.13 -11.56
N ALA A 37 6.45 -4.61 -11.87
CA ALA A 37 5.90 -3.41 -11.25
C ALA A 37 5.14 -3.75 -9.96
N HIS A 38 5.45 -3.04 -8.87
CA HIS A 38 4.69 -3.10 -7.63
C HIS A 38 3.44 -2.21 -7.70
N ILE A 39 2.34 -2.70 -7.14
CA ILE A 39 1.03 -2.05 -7.11
C ILE A 39 0.59 -1.92 -5.66
N LEU A 40 0.10 -0.73 -5.28
CA LEU A 40 -0.57 -0.51 -4.00
C LEU A 40 -2.05 -0.25 -4.24
N ALA A 41 -2.91 -0.89 -3.46
CA ALA A 41 -4.36 -0.71 -3.53
C ALA A 41 -5.00 -0.81 -2.15
N SER A 42 -6.20 -0.26 -1.96
CA SER A 42 -6.93 -0.43 -0.70
C SER A 42 -7.46 -1.86 -0.51
N GLU A 43 -7.71 -2.57 -1.61
CA GLU A 43 -8.40 -3.87 -1.64
C GLU A 43 -7.83 -4.76 -2.74
N THR A 44 -7.89 -6.08 -2.55
CA THR A 44 -7.39 -7.06 -3.54
C THR A 44 -8.21 -7.09 -4.82
N CYS A 45 -9.48 -6.67 -4.79
CA CYS A 45 -10.34 -6.61 -5.99
C CYS A 45 -9.75 -5.72 -7.09
N ALA A 46 -9.04 -4.65 -6.71
CA ALA A 46 -8.35 -3.78 -7.67
C ALA A 46 -7.17 -4.49 -8.34
N LEU A 47 -6.52 -5.42 -7.64
CA LEU A 47 -5.46 -6.27 -8.19
C LEU A 47 -6.04 -7.23 -9.22
N ASP A 48 -7.17 -7.88 -8.89
CA ASP A 48 -7.84 -8.82 -9.78
C ASP A 48 -8.26 -8.16 -11.11
N ILE A 49 -8.79 -6.94 -11.05
CA ILE A 49 -9.24 -6.18 -12.24
C ILE A 49 -8.09 -5.91 -13.22
N ILE A 50 -6.87 -5.70 -12.72
CA ILE A 50 -5.70 -5.38 -13.54
C ILE A 50 -4.79 -6.59 -13.80
N GLY A 51 -5.16 -7.78 -13.31
CA GLY A 51 -4.36 -9.00 -13.42
C GLY A 51 -3.06 -8.97 -12.62
N ALA A 52 -3.07 -8.32 -11.45
CA ALA A 52 -1.94 -8.29 -10.53
C ALA A 52 -1.98 -9.47 -9.54
N ASP A 53 -0.81 -10.05 -9.27
CA ASP A 53 -0.65 -11.03 -8.20
C ASP A 53 -0.70 -10.32 -6.83
N TYR A 54 -1.45 -10.88 -5.90
CA TYR A 54 -1.41 -10.46 -4.50
C TYR A 54 -0.11 -10.93 -3.83
N ILE A 55 0.60 -10.03 -3.14
CA ILE A 55 1.80 -10.36 -2.36
C ILE A 55 1.46 -10.46 -0.88
N ARG A 56 1.02 -9.34 -0.28
CA ARG A 56 0.74 -9.22 1.16
C ARG A 56 -0.01 -7.94 1.49
N ASP A 57 -0.58 -7.86 2.69
CA ASP A 57 -0.93 -6.59 3.32
C ASP A 57 0.33 -5.77 3.67
N ILE A 58 0.20 -4.44 3.58
CA ILE A 58 1.13 -3.52 4.25
C ILE A 58 0.89 -3.61 5.75
N ALA A 59 1.95 -3.81 6.54
CA ALA A 59 1.84 -3.98 7.97
C ALA A 59 1.44 -2.66 8.67
N PRO A 60 0.74 -2.72 9.82
CA PRO A 60 0.44 -1.53 10.60
C PRO A 60 1.69 -0.72 10.93
N GLY A 61 1.69 0.57 10.61
CA GLY A 61 2.82 1.48 10.83
C GLY A 61 3.97 1.35 9.83
N GLU A 62 3.90 0.44 8.86
CA GLU A 62 4.90 0.31 7.79
C GLU A 62 4.87 1.54 6.88
N ALA A 63 6.06 1.98 6.43
CA ALA A 63 6.25 3.06 5.48
C ALA A 63 7.32 2.66 4.46
N GLY A 64 6.90 2.30 3.24
CA GLY A 64 7.78 1.86 2.15
C GLY A 64 7.03 1.10 1.05
N CYS A 65 7.73 0.77 -0.03
CA CYS A 65 7.29 -0.27 -0.98
C CYS A 65 8.50 -1.18 -1.30
N ASP A 66 8.88 -2.04 -0.36
CA ASP A 66 9.77 -3.16 -0.68
C ASP A 66 8.94 -4.34 -1.25
#